data_AF-A0A7Y4DEY0-F1
#
_entry.id   AF-A0A7Y4DEY0-F1
#
_cell.length_a   1.000
_cell.length_b   1.000
_cell.length_c   1.000
_cell.angle_alpha   90.00
_cell.angle_beta   90.00
_cell.angle_gamma   90.00
#
_symmetry.space_group_name_H-M   'P 1'
#
loop_
_entity.id
_entity.type
_entity.pdbx_description
1 polymer ?
#
loop_
_entity_poly.entity_id
_entity_poly.type
_entity_poly.pdbx_seq_one_letter_code
_entity_poly.pdbx_strand_id
1 'polypeptide(L)' 'MSEGMDTIIGTKGVCLLGGEKQRIALAKTILKDASILILDNTTAYADPENKYIIQKALNL' A
#
# COMPACT_ATOMS: atom_id res chain seq x y z
N MET A 1 -9.26 7.45 11.08
CA MET A 1 -10.42 6.57 11.20
C MET A 1 -10.59 6.21 12.67
N SER A 2 -11.80 6.26 13.22
CA SER A 2 -12.07 6.06 14.66
C SER A 2 -11.90 4.61 15.12
N GLU A 3 -12.06 3.63 14.22
CA GLU A 3 -12.02 2.20 14.53
C GLU A 3 -10.66 1.54 14.26
N GLY A 4 -9.64 2.31 13.89
CA GLY A 4 -8.30 1.77 13.64
C GLY A 4 -8.30 0.64 12.61
N MET A 5 -7.75 -0.53 12.99
CA MET A 5 -7.65 -1.71 12.11
C MET A 5 -9.00 -2.38 11.80
N ASP A 6 -10.02 -2.14 12.62
CA ASP A 6 -11.36 -2.72 12.43
C ASP A 6 -12.23 -1.88 11.50
N THR A 7 -11.70 -0.75 11.01
CA THR A 7 -12.49 0.18 10.18
C THR A 7 -13.01 -0.49 8.91
N ILE A 8 -14.33 -0.46 8.74
CA ILE A 8 -15.00 -1.01 7.55
C ILE A 8 -14.76 -0.10 6.33
N ILE A 9 -14.08 -0.62 5.31
CA ILE A 9 -13.76 0.11 4.06
C ILE A 9 -14.73 -0.17 2.89
N GLY A 10 -15.83 -0.90 3.16
CA GLY A 10 -16.80 -1.33 2.16
C GLY A 10 -16.28 -2.42 1.20
N THR A 11 -17.12 -2.85 0.25
CA THR A 11 -16.75 -3.88 -0.73
C THR A 11 -15.65 -3.38 -1.67
N LYS A 12 -14.61 -4.18 -1.88
CA LYS A 12 -13.45 -3.85 -2.73
C LYS A 12 -12.77 -2.50 -2.34
N GLY A 13 -12.91 -2.07 -1.09
CA GLY A 13 -12.35 -0.81 -0.61
C GLY A 13 -12.94 0.43 -1.30
N VAL A 14 -14.23 0.40 -1.67
CA VAL A 14 -14.88 1.52 -2.38
C VAL A 14 -14.70 2.88 -1.66
N CYS A 15 -14.55 2.87 -0.34
CA CYS A 15 -14.36 4.06 0.47
C CYS A 15 -12.92 4.61 0.49
N LEU A 16 -11.98 4.00 -0.24
CA LEU A 16 -10.56 4.37 -0.25
C LEU A 16 -10.16 5.07 -1.54
N LEU A 17 -9.33 6.10 -1.39
CA LEU A 17 -8.62 6.75 -2.50
C LEU A 17 -7.58 5.81 -3.13
N GLY A 18 -7.17 6.11 -4.37
CA GLY A 18 -6.20 5.29 -5.11
C GLY A 18 -4.90 5.04 -4.33
N GLY A 19 -4.33 6.09 -3.75
CA GLY A 19 -3.11 5.99 -2.94
C GLY A 19 -3.29 5.22 -1.62
N GLU A 20 -4.48 5.25 -1.02
CA GLU A 20 -4.78 4.47 0.19
C GLU A 20 -4.88 2.98 -0.14
N LYS A 21 -5.55 2.63 -1.24
CA LYS A 21 -5.59 1.25 -1.75
C LYS A 21 -4.19 0.73 -2.05
N GLN A 22 -3.35 1.56 -2.66
CA GLN A 22 -1.96 1.21 -2.98
C GLN A 22 -1.14 0.94 -1.72
N ARG A 23 -1.22 1.81 -0.70
CA ARG A 23 -0.51 1.61 0.57
C ARG A 23 -0.96 0.33 1.28
N ILE A 24 -2.26 0.04 1.29
CA ILE A 24 -2.78 -1.21 1.86
C ILE A 24 -2.29 -2.43 1.06
N ALA A 25 -2.28 -2.36 -0.27
CA ALA A 25 -1.77 -3.45 -1.11
C ALA A 25 -0.28 -3.70 -0.84
N LEU A 26 0.52 -2.64 -0.72
CA LEU A 26 1.94 -2.75 -0.37
C LEU A 26 2.14 -3.39 1.01
N ALA A 27 1.41 -2.93 2.02
CA ALA A 27 1.47 -3.50 3.37
C ALA A 27 1.09 -5.00 3.39
N LYS A 28 0.06 -5.39 2.63
CA LYS A 28 -0.33 -6.81 2.49
C LYS A 28 0.78 -7.65 1.89
N THR A 29 1.52 -7.13 0.92
CA THR A 29 2.65 -7.84 0.34
C THR A 29 3.76 -8.06 1.37
N ILE A 30 4.12 -7.02 2.13
CA ILE A 30 5.15 -7.12 3.18
C ILE A 30 4.73 -8.19 4.21
N LEU A 31 3.47 -8.16 4.65
CA LEU A 31 2.93 -9.14 5.60
C LEU A 31 2.85 -10.56 5.05
N LYS A 32 2.69 -10.72 3.73
CA LYS A 32 2.59 -12.03 3.08
C LYS A 32 3.94 -12.76 3.02
N ASP A 33 5.06 -12.05 3.19
CA ASP A 33 6.42 -12.59 3.09
C ASP A 33 6.62 -13.48 1.85
N ALA A 34 6.17 -12.98 0.69
CA ALA A 34 6.21 -13.73 -0.55
C ALA A 34 7.66 -13.86 -1.07
N SER A 35 8.06 -15.07 -1.49
CA SER A 35 9.39 -15.32 -2.04
C SER A 35 9.68 -14.56 -3.34
N ILE A 36 8.63 -14.15 -4.07
CA ILE A 36 8.74 -13.34 -5.28
C ILE A 36 7.69 -12.25 -5.21
N LEU A 37 8.15 -11.00 -5.38
CA LEU A 37 7.33 -9.80 -5.40
C LEU A 37 7.38 -9.15 -6.78
N ILE A 38 6.21 -9.00 -7.41
CA ILE A 38 6.02 -8.26 -8.66
C ILE A 38 5.29 -6.96 -8.34
N LEU A 39 5.90 -5.82 -8.69
CA LEU A 39 5.37 -4.48 -8.44
C LEU A 39 5.05 -3.82 -9.79
N ASP A 40 3.77 -3.58 -10.06
CA ASP A 40 3.35 -2.78 -11.20
C ASP A 40 2.88 -1.40 -10.70
N ASN A 41 3.63 -0.36 -11.05
CA ASN A 41 3.28 1.04 -10.77
C ASN A 41 2.94 1.34 -9.29
N THR A 42 3.59 0.67 -8.34
CA THR A 42 3.28 0.72 -6.90
C THR A 42 3.62 2.03 -6.19
N THR A 43 4.16 3.01 -6.92
CA THR A 43 4.45 4.36 -6.42
C THR A 43 3.68 5.45 -7.19
N ALA A 44 2.69 5.10 -8.00
CA ALA A 44 1.97 6.06 -8.86
C ALA A 44 1.24 7.17 -8.08
N TYR A 45 0.84 6.91 -6.83
CA TYR A 45 0.16 7.89 -5.97
C TYR A 45 1.04 8.44 -4.84
N ALA A 46 2.34 8.17 -4.87
CA ALA A 46 3.29 8.68 -3.88
C ALA A 46 3.97 9.96 -4.41
N ASP A 47 4.07 10.98 -3.55
CA ASP A 47 4.97 12.11 -3.78
C ASP A 47 6.45 11.65 -3.82
N PRO A 48 7.40 12.51 -4.28
CA PRO A 48 8.80 12.12 -4.43
C PRO A 48 9.47 11.62 -3.13
N GLU A 49 9.11 12.20 -1.97
CA GLU A 49 9.69 11.83 -0.67
C GLU A 49 9.19 10.44 -0.25
N ASN A 50 7.87 10.23 -0.29
CA ASN A 50 7.28 8.93 0.01
C ASN A 50 7.74 7.84 -0.95
N LYS A 51 7.95 8.17 -2.23
CA LYS A 51 8.48 7.22 -3.21
C LYS A 51 9.89 6.77 -2.83
N TYR A 52 10.76 7.70 -2.43
CA TYR A 52 12.11 7.38 -1.96
C TYR A 52 12.06 6.47 -0.72
N ILE A 53 11.18 6.76 0.24
CA ILE A 53 11.01 5.94 1.44
C ILE A 53 10.54 4.52 1.09
N ILE A 54 9.56 4.39 0.18
CA ILE A 54 9.03 3.09 -0.25
C ILE A 54 10.11 2.27 -0.97
N GLN A 55 10.87 2.90 -1.87
CA GLN A 55 11.97 2.23 -2.57
C GLN A 55 13.03 1.72 -1.60
N LYS A 56 13.46 2.59 -0.67
CA LYS A 56 14.40 2.23 0.40
C LYS A 56 13.87 1.09 1.27
N ALA A 57 12.59 1.08 1.63
CA ALA A 57 11.99 0.02 2.45
C ALA A 57 11.93 -1.33 1.71
N LEU A 58 11.82 -1.31 0.38
CA LEU A 58 11.80 -2.51 -0.47
C LEU A 58 13.19 -2.89 -0.99
N ASN A 59 14.24 -2.16 -0.63
CA ASN A 59 15.59 -2.28 -1.16
C ASN A 59 15.63 -2.21 -2.71
N LEU A 60 14.79 -1.36 -3.31
CA LEU A 60 14.80 -1.01 -4.74
C LEU A 60 15.61 0.26 -4.95
#